data_AF-A0A965PBV5-F1
#
_entry.id   AF-A0A965PBV5-F1
#
_cell.length_a   1.000
_cell.length_b   1.000
_cell.length_c   1.000
_cell.angle_alpha   90.00
_cell.angle_beta   90.00
_cell.angle_gamma   90.00
#
_symmetry.space_group_name_H-M   'P 1'
#
loop_
_entity.id
_entity.type
_entity.pdbx_description
1 polymer ?
#
loop_
_entity_poly.entity_id
_entity_poly.type
_entity_poly.pdbx_seq_one_letter_code
_entity_poly.pdbx_strand_id
1 'polypeptide(L)'
;MKLKITMAYAQPSGQIVTETVTTNLGTVCAWETAHGTSSKNLVTRERLDDYGWLFWYKLTKLGKENRTWPEFEDALDELIEVQPIQVNPTEAAVTGAS
;
A
#
# COMPACT_ATOMS: atom_id res chain seq x y z
N MET A 1 -1.12 10.08 -5.30
CA MET A 1 -0.35 9.66 -4.11
C MET A 1 0.34 8.34 -4.41
N LYS A 2 1.60 8.18 -4.01
CA LYS A 2 2.33 6.90 -4.01
C LYS A 2 2.89 6.73 -2.60
N LEU A 3 2.68 5.57 -1.98
CA LEU A 3 3.23 5.23 -0.68
C LEU A 3 4.11 4.00 -0.84
N LYS A 4 5.28 4.00 -0.21
CA LYS A 4 6.08 2.81 0.01
C LYS A 4 5.77 2.32 1.42
N ILE A 5 5.28 1.09 1.54
CA ILE A 5 4.87 0.49 2.81
C ILE A 5 5.75 -0.74 3.04
N THR A 6 6.42 -0.80 4.18
CA THR A 6 7.19 -1.95 4.63
C THR A 6 6.53 -2.53 5.86
N MET A 7 6.20 -3.82 5.82
CA MET A 7 5.51 -4.53 6.91
C MET A 7 6.13 -5.90 7.12
N ALA A 8 6.11 -6.36 8.38
CA ALA A 8 6.33 -7.74 8.75
C ALA A 8 4.99 -8.48 8.87
N TYR A 9 4.95 -9.72 8.38
CA TYR A 9 3.77 -10.57 8.51
C TYR A 9 4.17 -12.05 8.51
N ALA A 10 3.32 -12.88 9.13
CA ALA A 10 3.49 -14.33 9.13
C ALA A 10 3.06 -14.93 7.78
N GLN A 11 3.94 -15.69 7.16
CA GLN A 11 3.58 -16.60 6.06
C GLN A 11 2.82 -17.83 6.59
N PRO A 12 2.11 -18.58 5.74
CA PRO A 12 1.43 -19.82 6.15
C PRO A 12 2.35 -20.87 6.81
N SER A 13 3.66 -20.81 6.53
CA SER A 13 4.67 -21.64 7.19
C SER A 13 4.94 -21.26 8.65
N GLY A 14 4.38 -20.15 9.14
CA GLY A 14 4.67 -19.56 10.45
C GLY A 14 5.93 -18.69 10.47
N GLN A 15 6.67 -18.59 9.36
CA GLN A 15 7.83 -17.72 9.27
C GLN A 15 7.38 -16.26 9.13
N ILE A 16 7.94 -15.38 9.98
CA ILE A 16 7.80 -13.94 9.80
C ILE A 16 8.70 -13.48 8.66
N VAL A 17 8.13 -12.73 7.72
CA VAL A 17 8.85 -12.11 6.62
C VAL A 17 8.57 -10.61 6.60
N THR A 18 9.58 -9.84 6.20
CA THR A 18 9.46 -8.42 5.94
C THR A 18 9.40 -8.20 4.45
N GLU A 19 8.37 -7.48 3.99
CA GLU A 19 8.18 -7.18 2.58
C GLU A 19 7.86 -5.69 2.42
N THR A 20 8.26 -5.13 1.27
CA THR A 20 7.99 -3.74 0.92
C THR A 20 7.20 -3.67 -0.37
N VAL A 21 6.12 -2.90 -0.37
CA VAL A 21 5.32 -2.64 -1.57
C VAL A 21 5.21 -1.16 -1.86
N THR A 22 5.04 -0.82 -3.14
CA THR A 22 4.72 0.54 -3.57
C THR A 22 3.27 0.61 -4.06
N THR A 23 2.46 1.43 -3.40
CA THR A 23 1.09 1.72 -3.78
C THR A 23 1.04 2.74 -4.92
N ASN A 24 -0.04 2.69 -5.69
CA ASN A 24 -0.34 3.68 -6.73
C ASN A 24 -1.78 4.18 -6.58
N LEU A 25 -2.21 5.10 -7.45
CA LEU A 25 -3.55 5.66 -7.42
C LEU A 25 -4.64 4.57 -7.51
N GLY A 26 -4.43 3.53 -8.31
CA GLY A 26 -5.37 2.42 -8.42
C GLY A 26 -5.54 1.63 -7.12
N THR A 27 -4.45 1.41 -6.36
CA THR A 27 -4.51 0.78 -5.03
C THR A 27 -5.35 1.63 -4.06
N VAL A 28 -5.14 2.95 -4.08
CA VAL A 28 -5.87 3.88 -3.20
C VAL A 28 -7.35 3.91 -3.57
N CYS A 29 -7.70 3.99 -4.86
CA CYS A 29 -9.10 3.97 -5.30
C CYS A 29 -9.81 2.64 -4.97
N ALA A 30 -9.09 1.52 -5.00
CA ALA A 30 -9.65 0.24 -4.57
C ALA A 30 -9.96 0.24 -3.06
N TRP A 31 -9.08 0.82 -2.25
CA TRP A 31 -9.32 1.00 -0.81
C TRP A 31 -10.53 1.91 -0.55
N GLU A 32 -10.62 3.05 -1.24
CA GLU A 32 -11.76 3.99 -1.14
C GLU A 32 -13.09 3.29 -1.43
N THR A 33 -13.11 2.45 -2.47
CA THR A 33 -14.27 1.67 -2.87
C THR A 33 -14.65 0.64 -1.79
N ALA A 34 -13.66 -0.07 -1.24
CA ALA A 34 -13.88 -1.10 -0.23
C ALA A 34 -14.40 -0.54 1.10
N HIS A 35 -13.97 0.67 1.48
CA HIS A 35 -14.28 1.28 2.77
C HIS A 35 -15.33 2.40 2.70
N GLY A 36 -15.85 2.70 1.51
CA GLY A 36 -16.88 3.74 1.32
C GLY A 36 -16.43 5.14 1.75
N THR A 37 -15.14 5.45 1.63
CA THR A 37 -14.52 6.69 2.12
C THR A 37 -13.51 7.23 1.10
N SER A 38 -12.96 8.43 1.35
CA SER A 38 -11.99 9.07 0.45
C SER A 38 -10.56 9.01 0.98
N SER A 39 -9.60 9.05 0.08
CA SER A 39 -8.15 9.10 0.33
C SER A 39 -7.71 10.36 1.07
N LYS A 40 -8.49 11.45 1.01
CA LYS A 40 -8.28 12.62 1.89
C LYS A 40 -8.48 12.25 3.36
N ASN A 41 -9.43 11.35 3.63
CA ASN A 41 -9.65 10.84 4.98
C ASN A 41 -8.56 9.84 5.37
N LEU A 42 -8.05 9.04 4.43
CA LEU A 42 -6.91 8.16 4.69
C LEU A 42 -5.71 8.94 5.21
N VAL A 43 -5.31 10.01 4.52
CA VAL A 43 -4.18 10.88 4.94
C VAL A 43 -4.41 11.54 6.31
N THR A 44 -5.67 11.79 6.68
CA THR A 44 -6.01 12.45 7.96
C THR A 44 -6.41 11.49 9.07
N ARG A 45 -6.53 10.19 8.76
CA ARG A 45 -6.97 9.11 9.67
C ARG A 45 -6.11 7.87 9.51
N GLU A 46 -4.82 8.06 9.31
CA GLU A 46 -3.85 6.98 9.07
C GLU A 46 -3.89 5.95 10.23
N ARG A 47 -4.62 4.85 10.02
CA ARG A 47 -4.65 3.70 10.93
C ARG A 47 -3.75 2.60 10.38
N LEU A 48 -3.23 1.78 11.29
CA LEU A 48 -2.45 0.60 10.95
C LEU A 48 -3.18 -0.29 9.94
N ASP A 49 -4.47 -0.52 10.18
CA ASP A 49 -5.35 -1.37 9.37
C ASP A 49 -5.47 -0.88 7.92
N ASP A 50 -5.48 0.45 7.70
CA ASP A 50 -5.59 1.03 6.37
C ASP A 50 -4.32 0.76 5.53
N TYR A 51 -3.15 0.91 6.15
CA TYR A 51 -1.88 0.57 5.51
C TYR A 51 -1.74 -0.94 5.31
N GLY A 52 -2.22 -1.74 6.26
CA GLY A 52 -2.27 -3.19 6.16
C GLY A 52 -3.10 -3.63 4.96
N TRP A 53 -4.27 -3.01 4.76
CA TRP A 53 -5.14 -3.32 3.63
C TRP A 53 -4.49 -2.93 2.30
N LEU A 54 -3.91 -1.73 2.22
CA LEU A 54 -3.21 -1.28 1.00
C LEU A 54 -2.02 -2.19 0.67
N PHE A 55 -1.31 -2.66 1.70
CA PHE A 55 -0.21 -3.58 1.59
C PHE A 55 -0.67 -4.95 1.07
N TRP A 56 -1.65 -5.56 1.73
CA TRP A 56 -2.30 -6.80 1.34
C TRP A 56 -2.79 -6.75 -0.11
N TYR A 57 -3.60 -5.74 -0.44
CA TYR A 57 -4.17 -5.59 -1.77
C TYR A 57 -3.07 -5.55 -2.84
N LYS A 58 -1.95 -4.87 -2.55
CA LYS A 58 -0.83 -4.79 -3.48
C LYS A 58 -0.13 -6.15 -3.62
N LEU A 59 0.09 -6.89 -2.53
CA LEU A 59 0.66 -8.24 -2.60
C LEU A 59 -0.22 -9.21 -3.39
N THR A 60 -1.54 -9.16 -3.18
CA THR A 60 -2.50 -9.97 -3.93
C THR A 60 -2.47 -9.65 -5.42
N LYS A 61 -2.38 -8.37 -5.78
CA LYS A 61 -2.21 -7.96 -7.20
C LYS A 61 -0.86 -8.38 -7.80
N LEU A 62 0.15 -8.62 -6.98
CA LEU A 62 1.46 -9.14 -7.40
C LEU A 62 1.51 -10.68 -7.37
N GLY A 63 0.45 -11.37 -6.97
CA GLY A 63 0.43 -12.83 -6.83
C GLY A 63 1.29 -13.35 -5.68
N LYS A 64 1.66 -12.49 -4.72
CA LYS A 64 2.49 -12.84 -3.55
C LYS A 64 1.67 -13.21 -2.32
N GLU A 65 0.36 -12.93 -2.35
CA GLU A 65 -0.56 -13.22 -1.27
C GLU A 65 -1.88 -13.72 -1.86
N ASN A 66 -2.45 -14.77 -1.26
CA ASN A 66 -3.68 -15.41 -1.72
C ASN A 66 -4.76 -15.47 -0.64
N ARG A 67 -4.42 -15.12 0.60
CA ARG A 67 -5.36 -15.02 1.71
C ARG A 67 -6.36 -13.90 1.47
N THR A 68 -7.55 -14.07 2.02
CA THR A 68 -8.53 -12.98 2.16
C THR A 68 -7.99 -11.91 3.11
N TRP A 69 -8.59 -10.72 3.09
CA TRP A 69 -8.18 -9.63 3.99
C TRP A 69 -8.24 -10.05 5.48
N PRO A 70 -9.34 -10.63 6.01
CA PRO A 70 -9.38 -11.02 7.43
C PRO A 70 -8.29 -12.02 7.82
N GLU A 71 -8.02 -13.02 6.97
CA GLU A 71 -6.96 -14.01 7.22
C GLU A 71 -5.55 -13.40 7.19
N PHE A 72 -5.36 -12.33 6.41
CA PHE A 72 -4.09 -11.63 6.33
C PHE A 72 -3.92 -10.64 7.48
N GLU A 73 -5.00 -9.97 7.89
CA GLU A 73 -5.04 -9.05 9.02
C GLU A 73 -4.56 -9.73 10.30
N ASP A 74 -5.03 -10.95 10.58
CA ASP A 74 -4.59 -11.77 11.72
C ASP A 74 -3.10 -12.16 11.66
N ALA A 75 -2.47 -12.09 10.48
CA ALA A 75 -1.08 -12.44 10.26
C ALA A 75 -0.14 -11.23 10.22
N LEU A 76 -0.65 -10.00 10.30
CA LEU A 76 0.17 -8.81 10.40
C LEU A 76 0.91 -8.79 11.73
N ASP A 77 2.21 -8.54 11.67
CA ASP A 77 3.08 -8.51 12.86
C ASP A 77 3.45 -7.07 13.21
N GLU A 78 4.08 -6.35 12.27
CA GLU A 78 4.56 -4.99 12.52
C GLU A 78 4.49 -4.11 11.27
N LEU A 79 4.06 -2.85 11.45
CA LEU A 79 4.29 -1.79 10.47
C LEU A 79 5.67 -1.19 10.72
N ILE A 80 6.61 -1.49 9.83
CA ILE A 80 8.00 -1.04 9.96
C ILE A 80 8.14 0.38 9.42
N GLU A 81 7.58 0.66 8.25
CA GLU A 81 7.79 1.96 7.60
C GLU A 81 6.68 2.33 6.61
N VAL A 82 6.28 3.60 6.62
CA VAL A 82 5.50 4.22 5.54
C VAL A 82 6.24 5.45 5.04
N GLN A 83 6.62 5.45 3.77
CA GLN A 83 7.23 6.60 3.11
C GLN A 83 6.33 7.10 1.96
N PRO A 84 5.90 8.37 1.97
CA PRO A 84 5.30 8.97 0.79
C PRO A 84 6.37 9.11 -0.31
N ILE A 85 6.11 8.53 -1.48
CA ILE A 85 6.94 8.76 -2.66
C ILE A 85 6.46 10.06 -3.29
N GLN A 86 7.28 11.10 -3.11
CA GLN A 86 7.05 12.40 -3.74
C GLN A 86 7.17 12.24 -5.27
N VAL A 87 6.05 12.31 -5.97
CA VAL A 87 6.04 12.45 -7.43
C VAL A 87 6.31 13.91 -7.74
N ASN A 88 7.57 14.26 -7.98
CA ASN A 88 7.91 15.58 -8.51
C ASN A 88 7.30 15.71 -9.92
N PRO A 89 6.46 16.73 -10.20
CA PRO A 89 5.87 16.94 -11.53
C PRO A 89 6.85 17.40 -12.61
N THR A 90 8.13 17.60 -12.31
CA THR A 90 9.10 18.19 -13.25
C THR A 90 9.78 17.13 -14.11
N GLU A 91 9.05 16.61 -15.09
CA GLU A 91 9.65 16.13 -16.35
C GLU A 91 8.61 16.23 -17.49
N ALA A 92 7.94 17.38 -17.61
CA ALA A 92 7.46 17.80 -18.92
C ALA A 92 8.70 18.26 -19.70
N ALA A 93 9.13 17.42 -20.64
CA ALA A 93 10.26 17.65 -21.51
C ALA A 93 10.23 19.08 -22.09
N VAL A 94 11.17 19.91 -21.66
CA VAL A 94 11.59 21.09 -22.41
C VAL A 94 12.45 20.56 -23.57
N THR A 95 11.82 20.27 -24.71
CA THR A 95 12.53 20.20 -25.99
C THR A 95 11.61 20.73 -27.08
N GLY A 96 11.91 21.95 -27.54
CA GLY A 96 11.27 22.55 -28.70
C GLY A 96 11.25 24.06 -28.69
N ALA A 97 12.39 24.70 -28.42
CA ALA A 97 12.61 26.02 -28.96
C ALA A 97 12.78 25.87 -30.48
N SER A 98 11.99 26.61 -31.26
CA SER A 98 12.22 26.88 -32.68
C SER A 98 11.90 28.34 -32.92
#